data_AF-A0A2D5MV89-F1
#
_entry.id   AF-A0A2D5MV89-F1
#
_cell.length_a   1.000
_cell.length_b   1.000
_cell.length_c   1.000
_cell.angle_alpha   90.00
_cell.angle_beta   90.00
_cell.angle_gamma   90.00
#
_symmetry.space_group_name_H-M   'P 1'
#
loop_
_entity.id
_entity.type
_entity.pdbx_description
1 polymer ?
#
loop_
_entity_poly.entity_id
_entity_poly.type
_entity_poly.pdbx_seq_one_letter_code
_entity_poly.pdbx_strand_id
1 'polypeptide(L)'
;MDKNKSAFKLNGLPPVYVINLDEQPERWDVMEESLKYWEVENYTRISAYDGREDDLGDIIKGRYPDQMSSGEVGCTTSHLKALKEFLKTDAPCALIIEDDCDISTVTHWNFKWRQFQSKLPYDYDVIQLAVINPMSVYLQLHRRFVNDFSTAAYLITRHHAEKLVRLHCRDDKYKLDQGVRPRAVADDLIYNSGNTFTIPLFLYRIELGSSIHKEHVDAFHKTSHDAIWNFWRNHAVNITDWDAMFDYDPYFNRIPPIEEKKEV
;
A
#
# COMPACT_ATOMS: atom_id res chain seq x y z
N MET A 1 -22.49 -15.55 15.75
CA MET A 1 -21.37 -15.31 14.83
C MET A 1 -20.31 -16.36 15.11
N ASP A 2 -19.90 -17.12 14.10
CA ASP A 2 -18.76 -18.03 14.24
C ASP A 2 -17.51 -17.23 14.62
N LYS A 3 -16.78 -17.70 15.62
CA LYS A 3 -15.54 -17.06 16.07
C LYS A 3 -14.53 -17.04 14.92
N ASN A 4 -13.93 -15.88 14.62
CA ASN A 4 -12.88 -15.76 13.60
C ASN A 4 -11.71 -16.69 13.96
N LYS A 5 -11.54 -17.77 13.21
CA LYS A 5 -10.50 -18.78 13.46
C LYS A 5 -9.14 -18.37 12.91
N SER A 6 -9.02 -17.23 12.24
CA SER A 6 -7.78 -16.77 11.59
C SER A 6 -7.25 -15.45 12.15
N ALA A 7 -7.99 -14.73 13.00
CA ALA A 7 -7.56 -13.47 13.61
C ALA A 7 -6.17 -13.56 14.28
N PHE A 8 -5.91 -14.66 15.00
CA PHE A 8 -4.61 -14.90 15.67
C PHE A 8 -3.39 -14.85 14.73
N LYS A 9 -3.58 -15.04 13.41
CA LYS A 9 -2.50 -14.97 12.42
C LYS A 9 -1.97 -13.54 12.26
N LEU A 10 -2.76 -12.52 12.59
CA LEU A 10 -2.38 -11.11 12.56
C LEU A 10 -1.66 -10.64 13.84
N ASN A 11 -1.54 -11.50 14.85
CA ASN A 11 -0.84 -11.15 16.08
C ASN A 11 0.59 -10.69 15.80
N GLY A 12 0.92 -9.47 16.23
CA GLY A 12 2.21 -8.83 15.98
C GLY A 12 2.22 -7.82 14.84
N LEU A 13 1.06 -7.48 14.27
CA LEU A 13 0.93 -6.28 13.44
C LEU A 13 1.53 -5.04 14.15
N PRO A 14 2.20 -4.15 13.40
CA PRO A 14 2.58 -2.84 13.91
C PRO A 14 1.34 -1.94 14.11
N PRO A 15 1.49 -0.72 14.65
CA PRO A 15 0.40 0.26 14.62
C PRO A 15 -0.15 0.44 13.21
N VAL A 16 -1.48 0.42 13.09
CA VAL A 16 -2.19 0.54 11.81
C VAL A 16 -2.74 1.95 11.67
N TYR A 17 -2.50 2.60 10.54
CA TYR A 17 -3.07 3.91 10.22
C TYR A 17 -4.02 3.76 9.04
N VAL A 18 -5.29 4.10 9.25
CA VAL A 18 -6.36 3.90 8.27
C VAL A 18 -6.78 5.24 7.71
N ILE A 19 -6.60 5.43 6.41
CA ILE A 19 -6.94 6.66 5.71
C ILE A 19 -8.38 6.55 5.21
N ASN A 20 -9.21 7.52 5.58
CA ASN A 20 -10.62 7.59 5.21
C ASN A 20 -11.06 9.05 5.08
N LEU A 21 -11.93 9.34 4.11
CA LEU A 21 -12.55 10.66 3.95
C LEU A 21 -13.62 10.90 5.02
N ASP A 22 -13.65 12.08 5.62
CA ASP A 22 -14.67 12.45 6.62
C ASP A 22 -16.09 12.46 6.02
N GLU A 23 -16.21 12.68 4.72
CA GLU A 23 -17.47 12.63 3.97
C GLU A 23 -17.90 11.21 3.55
N GLN A 24 -17.14 10.17 3.92
CA GLN A 24 -17.44 8.76 3.64
C GLN A 24 -17.51 7.93 4.93
N PRO A 25 -18.43 8.27 5.87
CA PRO A 25 -18.59 7.53 7.13
C PRO A 25 -19.02 6.07 6.92
N GLU A 26 -19.74 5.77 5.85
CA GLU A 26 -20.15 4.40 5.52
C GLU A 26 -18.96 3.49 5.18
N ARG A 27 -17.91 4.02 4.52
CA ARG A 27 -16.66 3.28 4.28
C ARG A 27 -15.89 3.07 5.58
N TRP A 28 -15.92 4.07 6.47
CA TRP A 28 -15.34 3.94 7.80
C TRP A 28 -16.01 2.84 8.62
N ASP A 29 -17.33 2.80 8.67
CA ASP A 29 -18.08 1.77 9.42
C ASP A 29 -17.70 0.37 8.94
N VAL A 30 -17.64 0.16 7.62
CA VAL A 30 -17.23 -1.11 7.01
C VAL A 30 -15.79 -1.50 7.37
N MET A 31 -14.87 -0.55 7.36
CA MET A 31 -13.46 -0.78 7.72
C MET A 31 -13.31 -1.06 9.22
N GLU A 32 -14.01 -0.30 10.07
CA GLU A 32 -13.96 -0.47 11.53
C GLU A 32 -14.55 -1.83 11.96
N GLU A 33 -15.66 -2.26 11.35
CA GLU A 33 -16.21 -3.60 11.54
C GLU A 33 -15.22 -4.69 11.11
N SER A 34 -14.49 -4.46 10.01
CA SER A 34 -13.44 -5.38 9.55
C SER A 34 -12.30 -5.50 10.57
N LEU A 35 -11.79 -4.38 11.08
CA LEU A 35 -10.75 -4.36 12.11
C LEU A 35 -11.20 -5.09 13.38
N LYS A 36 -12.44 -4.85 13.82
CA LYS A 36 -13.05 -5.55 14.97
C LYS A 36 -13.16 -7.05 14.71
N TYR A 37 -13.62 -7.46 13.53
CA TYR A 37 -13.72 -8.87 13.14
C TYR A 37 -12.35 -9.56 13.13
N TRP A 38 -11.29 -8.84 12.73
CA TRP A 38 -9.91 -9.32 12.66
C TRP A 38 -9.12 -9.18 13.97
N GLU A 39 -9.75 -8.69 15.05
CA GLU A 39 -9.11 -8.44 16.35
C GLU A 39 -7.89 -7.49 16.24
N VAL A 40 -7.95 -6.52 15.31
CA VAL A 40 -6.92 -5.48 15.15
C VAL A 40 -7.27 -4.31 16.05
N GLU A 41 -6.59 -4.21 17.20
CA GLU A 41 -6.89 -3.19 18.22
C GLU A 41 -6.01 -1.94 18.14
N ASN A 42 -4.76 -2.07 17.67
CA ASN A 42 -3.81 -0.98 17.61
C ASN A 42 -3.90 -0.22 16.27
N TYR A 43 -4.99 0.51 16.07
CA TYR A 43 -5.20 1.31 14.88
C TYR A 43 -5.55 2.78 15.19
N THR A 44 -5.33 3.65 14.20
CA THR A 44 -5.67 5.08 14.25
C THR A 44 -6.29 5.49 12.93
N ARG A 45 -7.48 6.10 12.98
CA ARG A 45 -8.11 6.72 11.81
C ARG A 45 -7.40 8.03 11.46
N ILE A 46 -7.09 8.21 10.19
CA ILE A 46 -6.55 9.43 9.60
C ILE A 46 -7.63 10.03 8.72
N SER A 47 -8.13 11.20 9.14
CA SER A 47 -9.00 12.04 8.31
C SER A 47 -8.24 12.48 7.06
N ALA A 48 -8.68 12.01 5.90
CA ALA A 48 -8.08 12.29 4.61
C ALA A 48 -8.44 13.69 4.10
N TYR A 49 -7.57 14.27 3.28
CA TYR A 49 -7.86 15.48 2.52
C TYR A 49 -8.70 15.13 1.28
N ASP A 50 -9.82 15.83 1.13
CA ASP A 50 -10.77 15.59 0.06
C ASP A 50 -10.52 16.50 -1.14
N GLY A 51 -9.99 15.91 -2.22
CA GLY A 51 -9.73 16.65 -3.45
C GLY A 51 -10.87 16.61 -4.47
N ARG A 52 -12.08 16.13 -4.12
CA ARG A 52 -13.17 15.95 -5.09
C ARG A 52 -13.77 17.29 -5.54
N GLU A 53 -13.97 18.22 -4.60
CA GLU A 53 -14.58 19.53 -4.84
C GLU A 53 -13.65 20.71 -4.47
N ASP A 54 -12.46 20.42 -3.91
CA ASP A 54 -11.42 21.39 -3.53
C ASP A 54 -10.12 21.01 -4.23
N ASP A 55 -9.39 22.01 -4.75
CA ASP A 55 -8.07 21.76 -5.34
C ASP A 55 -6.98 21.52 -4.29
N LEU A 56 -7.25 21.81 -3.02
CA LEU A 56 -6.34 21.68 -1.89
C LEU A 56 -5.10 22.58 -2.01
N GLY A 57 -5.16 23.66 -2.79
CA GLY A 57 -4.05 24.58 -3.00
C GLY A 57 -3.60 25.31 -1.73
N ASP A 58 -4.50 25.47 -0.76
CA ASP A 58 -4.25 26.12 0.54
C ASP A 58 -3.27 25.33 1.41
N ILE A 59 -3.27 24.00 1.32
CA ILE A 59 -2.34 23.10 2.02
C ILE A 59 -1.05 22.84 1.22
N ILE A 60 -0.92 23.36 -0.01
CA ILE A 60 0.30 23.22 -0.80
C ILE A 60 1.29 24.36 -0.52
N LYS A 61 2.56 23.99 -0.34
CA LYS A 61 3.69 24.91 -0.21
C LYS A 61 4.53 24.89 -1.47
N GLY A 62 4.56 26.00 -2.20
CA GLY A 62 5.31 26.12 -3.45
C GLY A 62 4.36 26.11 -4.65
N ARG A 63 4.81 25.56 -5.76
CA ARG A 63 3.96 25.39 -6.95
C ARG A 63 3.04 24.19 -6.75
N TYR A 64 1.80 24.32 -7.23
CA TYR A 64 0.89 23.17 -7.34
C TYR A 64 1.50 22.09 -8.24
N PRO A 65 1.45 20.80 -7.87
CA PRO A 65 2.10 19.75 -8.64
C PRO A 65 1.52 19.63 -10.06
N ASP A 66 2.40 19.47 -11.04
CA ASP A 66 1.99 19.23 -12.42
C ASP A 66 1.51 17.78 -12.58
N GLN A 67 0.58 17.54 -13.51
CA GLN A 67 0.10 16.19 -13.88
C GLN A 67 -0.50 15.38 -12.73
N MET A 68 -1.14 16.06 -11.79
CA MET A 68 -1.96 15.46 -10.73
C MET A 68 -3.34 16.11 -10.74
N SER A 69 -4.37 15.28 -10.62
CA SER A 69 -5.70 15.71 -10.22
C SER A 69 -5.72 16.14 -8.74
N SER A 70 -6.69 16.97 -8.37
CA SER A 70 -6.93 17.33 -6.97
C SER A 70 -7.17 16.10 -6.08
N GLY A 71 -7.86 15.08 -6.59
CA GLY A 71 -8.03 13.78 -5.92
C GLY A 71 -6.69 13.07 -5.63
N GLU A 72 -5.77 13.05 -6.60
CA GLU A 72 -4.41 12.51 -6.40
C GLU A 72 -3.60 13.35 -5.39
N VAL A 73 -3.79 14.68 -5.35
CA VAL A 73 -3.20 15.55 -4.32
C VAL A 73 -3.76 15.22 -2.94
N GLY A 74 -5.08 15.04 -2.82
CA GLY A 74 -5.76 14.63 -1.58
C GLY A 74 -5.24 13.28 -1.07
N CYS A 75 -5.16 12.28 -1.95
CA CYS A 75 -4.58 10.97 -1.63
C CYS A 75 -3.14 11.12 -1.10
N THR A 76 -2.26 11.76 -1.86
CA THR A 76 -0.83 11.91 -1.51
C THR A 76 -0.63 12.63 -0.17
N THR A 77 -1.32 13.75 0.04
CA THR A 77 -1.22 14.53 1.27
C THR A 77 -1.82 13.79 2.47
N SER A 78 -2.83 12.95 2.26
CA SER A 78 -3.41 12.08 3.30
C SER A 78 -2.44 11.01 3.78
N HIS A 79 -1.69 10.39 2.86
CA HIS A 79 -0.62 9.48 3.26
C HIS A 79 0.49 10.20 4.03
N LEU A 80 0.93 11.37 3.58
CA LEU A 80 1.91 12.17 4.32
C LEU A 80 1.42 12.57 5.72
N LYS A 81 0.12 12.87 5.87
CA LYS A 81 -0.54 13.11 7.17
C LYS A 81 -0.49 11.86 8.06
N ALA A 82 -0.77 10.68 7.51
CA ALA A 82 -0.65 9.41 8.22
C ALA A 82 0.78 9.16 8.70
N LEU A 83 1.79 9.44 7.87
CA LEU A 83 3.19 9.30 8.24
C LEU A 83 3.60 10.28 9.35
N LYS A 84 3.11 11.54 9.31
CA LYS A 84 3.31 12.49 10.42
C LYS A 84 2.71 11.97 11.73
N GLU A 85 1.52 11.35 11.68
CA GLU A 85 0.88 10.76 12.85
C GLU A 85 1.70 9.57 13.39
N PHE A 86 2.16 8.69 12.50
CA PHE A 86 3.04 7.57 12.83
C PHE A 86 4.29 8.01 13.58
N LEU A 87 4.96 9.05 13.10
CA LEU A 87 6.21 9.53 13.70
C LEU A 87 6.07 10.12 15.10
N LYS A 88 4.84 10.36 15.59
CA LYS A 88 4.59 10.75 17.00
C LYS A 88 4.77 9.59 17.99
N THR A 89 4.84 8.36 17.50
CA THR A 89 5.13 7.16 18.30
C THR A 89 6.61 6.80 18.19
N ASP A 90 7.08 5.82 18.97
CA ASP A 90 8.43 5.24 18.84
C ASP A 90 8.43 3.89 18.08
N ALA A 91 7.31 3.53 17.43
CA ALA A 91 7.24 2.26 16.72
C ALA A 91 8.22 2.22 15.52
N PRO A 92 8.89 1.07 15.29
CA PRO A 92 9.93 0.95 14.26
C PRO A 92 9.36 0.91 12.83
N CYS A 93 8.11 0.52 12.68
CA CYS A 93 7.37 0.51 11.42
C CYS A 93 5.87 0.69 11.68
N ALA A 94 5.12 0.98 10.62
CA ALA A 94 3.67 1.11 10.64
C ALA A 94 3.05 0.44 9.41
N LEU A 95 1.84 -0.07 9.57
CA LEU A 95 0.99 -0.53 8.48
C LEU A 95 0.06 0.63 8.10
N ILE A 96 0.16 1.14 6.88
CA ILE A 96 -0.75 2.15 6.36
C ILE A 96 -1.75 1.44 5.44
N ILE A 97 -3.04 1.68 5.64
CA ILE A 97 -4.11 1.15 4.80
C ILE A 97 -5.11 2.24 4.41
N GLU A 98 -5.73 2.09 3.25
CA GLU A 98 -6.93 2.83 2.86
C GLU A 98 -8.18 2.08 3.36
N ASP A 99 -9.31 2.79 3.44
CA ASP A 99 -10.58 2.25 3.95
C ASP A 99 -11.23 1.19 3.05
N ASP A 100 -10.72 0.99 1.84
CA ASP A 100 -11.11 -0.10 0.95
C ASP A 100 -10.16 -1.31 1.01
N CYS A 101 -9.15 -1.33 1.89
CA CYS A 101 -8.31 -2.51 2.09
C CYS A 101 -9.16 -3.71 2.56
N ASP A 102 -8.94 -4.87 1.92
CA ASP A 102 -9.53 -6.15 2.32
C ASP A 102 -8.48 -7.11 2.90
N ILE A 103 -8.68 -7.45 4.18
CA ILE A 103 -7.82 -8.31 4.99
C ILE A 103 -8.29 -9.80 4.91
N SER A 104 -9.35 -10.10 4.16
CA SER A 104 -9.99 -11.42 4.11
C SER A 104 -9.09 -12.58 3.69
N THR A 105 -8.03 -12.30 2.93
CA THR A 105 -6.99 -13.26 2.51
C THR A 105 -6.34 -13.98 3.69
N VAL A 106 -6.34 -13.39 4.89
CA VAL A 106 -5.80 -13.99 6.13
C VAL A 106 -6.46 -15.32 6.48
N THR A 107 -7.71 -15.53 6.06
CA THR A 107 -8.38 -16.85 6.18
C THR A 107 -7.57 -17.96 5.49
N HIS A 108 -6.87 -17.65 4.40
CA HIS A 108 -6.11 -18.57 3.57
C HIS A 108 -4.61 -18.64 3.91
N TRP A 109 -4.11 -17.81 4.84
CA TRP A 109 -2.70 -17.84 5.21
C TRP A 109 -2.36 -19.12 5.98
N ASN A 110 -1.27 -19.80 5.59
CA ASN A 110 -0.69 -20.90 6.38
C ASN A 110 0.50 -20.45 7.24
N PHE A 111 0.62 -19.14 7.45
CA PHE A 111 1.66 -18.50 8.24
C PHE A 111 1.04 -17.43 9.15
N LYS A 112 1.85 -16.93 10.09
CA LYS A 112 1.53 -15.80 10.96
C LYS A 112 2.27 -14.55 10.49
N TRP A 113 1.72 -13.38 10.77
CA TRP A 113 2.34 -12.08 10.46
C TRP A 113 3.79 -11.99 10.93
N ARG A 114 4.10 -12.39 12.17
CA ARG A 114 5.48 -12.39 12.69
C ARG A 114 6.45 -13.27 11.89
N GLN A 115 5.98 -14.38 11.32
CA GLN A 115 6.81 -15.23 10.47
C GLN A 115 7.14 -14.50 9.18
N PHE A 116 6.13 -13.96 8.50
CA PHE A 116 6.32 -13.11 7.32
C PHE A 116 7.27 -11.94 7.60
N GLN A 117 7.00 -11.16 8.65
CA GLN A 117 7.80 -9.99 9.01
C GLN A 117 9.27 -10.34 9.28
N SER A 118 9.55 -11.51 9.86
CA SER A 118 10.93 -11.98 10.12
C SER A 118 11.72 -12.33 8.86
N LYS A 119 11.05 -12.46 7.71
CA LYS A 119 11.65 -12.81 6.41
C LYS A 119 11.81 -11.61 5.50
N LEU A 120 11.38 -10.43 5.92
CA LEU A 120 11.50 -9.22 5.10
C LEU A 120 12.99 -8.88 4.85
N PRO A 121 13.34 -8.35 3.67
CA PRO A 121 14.71 -7.96 3.34
C PRO A 121 15.24 -6.96 4.35
N TYR A 122 16.42 -7.19 4.93
CA TYR A 122 16.93 -6.36 6.03
C TYR A 122 17.03 -4.84 5.72
N ASP A 123 17.10 -4.48 4.44
CA ASP A 123 17.23 -3.13 3.91
C ASP A 123 15.91 -2.55 3.36
N TYR A 124 14.76 -3.16 3.65
CA TYR A 124 13.47 -2.66 3.16
C TYR A 124 13.13 -1.29 3.80
N ASP A 125 12.61 -0.39 2.97
CA ASP A 125 11.97 0.85 3.44
C ASP A 125 10.45 0.71 3.42
N VAL A 126 9.93 0.04 2.38
CA VAL A 126 8.49 -0.21 2.18
C VAL A 126 8.26 -1.63 1.69
N ILE A 127 7.20 -2.26 2.20
CA ILE A 127 6.60 -3.47 1.62
C ILE A 127 5.19 -3.13 1.15
N GLN A 128 4.94 -3.13 -0.15
CA GLN A 128 3.62 -2.98 -0.73
C GLN A 128 2.83 -4.29 -0.55
N LEU A 129 1.65 -4.21 0.04
CA LEU A 129 0.85 -5.37 0.47
C LEU A 129 -0.47 -5.52 -0.30
N ALA A 130 -0.93 -4.49 -0.98
CA ALA A 130 -2.03 -4.53 -1.94
C ALA A 130 -1.55 -3.97 -3.28
N VAL A 131 -1.88 -4.65 -4.37
CA VAL A 131 -1.28 -4.38 -5.69
C VAL A 131 -2.35 -4.32 -6.77
N ILE A 132 -2.20 -3.35 -7.65
CA ILE A 132 -2.86 -3.29 -8.96
C ILE A 132 -1.74 -3.29 -10.00
N ASN A 133 -1.69 -4.32 -10.84
CA ASN A 133 -0.73 -4.37 -11.95
C ASN A 133 -1.48 -4.56 -13.27
N PRO A 134 -1.40 -3.61 -14.22
CA PRO A 134 -2.16 -3.68 -15.46
C PRO A 134 -1.69 -4.77 -16.42
N MET A 135 -0.52 -5.37 -16.17
CA MET A 135 0.07 -6.42 -17.02
C MET A 135 -0.02 -7.80 -16.37
N SER A 136 0.57 -7.96 -15.20
CA SER A 136 0.60 -9.24 -14.50
C SER A 136 0.94 -9.05 -13.02
N VAL A 137 0.26 -9.80 -12.15
CA VAL A 137 0.53 -9.80 -10.71
C VAL A 137 1.50 -10.92 -10.36
N TYR A 138 2.51 -10.61 -9.54
CA TYR A 138 3.47 -11.58 -9.01
C TYR A 138 3.26 -11.77 -7.52
N LEU A 139 3.17 -13.02 -7.08
CA LEU A 139 2.72 -13.38 -5.73
C LEU A 139 3.87 -13.68 -4.77
N GLN A 140 5.04 -14.04 -5.29
CA GLN A 140 6.28 -14.15 -4.52
C GLN A 140 6.82 -12.75 -4.23
N LEU A 141 7.48 -12.57 -3.08
CA LEU A 141 8.17 -11.31 -2.76
C LEU A 141 9.14 -10.93 -3.88
N HIS A 142 9.06 -9.70 -4.36
CA HIS A 142 9.94 -9.18 -5.40
C HIS A 142 10.26 -7.70 -5.14
N ARG A 143 11.32 -7.21 -5.77
CA ARG A 143 11.54 -5.76 -5.88
C ARG A 143 10.38 -5.18 -6.67
N ARG A 144 9.78 -4.12 -6.15
CA ARG A 144 8.58 -3.51 -6.75
C ARG A 144 8.81 -3.19 -8.23
N PHE A 145 7.86 -3.55 -9.09
CA PHE A 145 7.85 -3.11 -10.48
C PHE A 145 7.25 -1.70 -10.61
N VAL A 146 7.68 -0.97 -11.64
CA VAL A 146 7.19 0.39 -11.91
C VAL A 146 5.67 0.41 -12.12
N ASN A 147 5.09 -0.70 -12.58
CA ASN A 147 3.67 -0.88 -12.81
C ASN A 147 2.92 -1.60 -11.67
N ASP A 148 3.55 -1.84 -10.51
CA ASP A 148 2.85 -2.24 -9.29
C ASP A 148 2.30 -0.99 -8.60
N PHE A 149 1.06 -0.65 -8.92
CA PHE A 149 0.35 0.50 -8.38
C PHE A 149 -0.48 0.12 -7.16
N SER A 150 -1.09 1.14 -6.54
CA SER A 150 -1.94 1.11 -5.34
C SER A 150 -1.18 1.39 -4.05
N THR A 151 -1.76 2.28 -3.25
CA THR A 151 -1.40 2.58 -1.87
C THR A 151 -2.38 2.02 -0.84
N ALA A 152 -3.30 1.13 -1.28
CA ALA A 152 -4.36 0.59 -0.43
C ALA A 152 -3.83 -0.13 0.82
N ALA A 153 -2.65 -0.74 0.75
CA ALA A 153 -1.96 -1.26 1.92
C ALA A 153 -0.44 -1.35 1.73
N TYR A 154 0.32 -0.84 2.70
CA TYR A 154 1.78 -1.00 2.74
C TYR A 154 2.35 -0.92 4.17
N LEU A 155 3.42 -1.67 4.39
CA LEU A 155 4.28 -1.54 5.58
C LEU A 155 5.38 -0.53 5.29
N ILE A 156 5.64 0.41 6.20
CA ILE A 156 6.71 1.40 6.06
C ILE A 156 7.58 1.46 7.31
N THR A 157 8.90 1.56 7.14
CA THR A 157 9.82 1.76 8.26
C THR A 157 9.76 3.20 8.78
N ARG A 158 10.08 3.39 10.06
CA ARG A 158 10.25 4.73 10.64
C ARG A 158 11.27 5.56 9.86
N HIS A 159 12.41 4.96 9.51
CA HIS A 159 13.47 5.61 8.75
C HIS A 159 12.95 6.24 7.45
N HIS A 160 12.15 5.49 6.69
CA HIS A 160 11.61 5.99 5.44
C HIS A 160 10.49 7.01 5.65
N ALA A 161 9.64 6.82 6.66
CA ALA A 161 8.64 7.81 7.03
C ALA A 161 9.28 9.16 7.41
N GLU A 162 10.37 9.15 8.19
CA GLU A 162 11.14 10.36 8.54
C GLU A 162 11.72 11.05 7.30
N LYS A 163 12.24 10.27 6.33
CA LYS A 163 12.71 10.80 5.05
C LYS A 163 11.58 11.49 4.29
N LEU A 164 10.43 10.83 4.14
CA LEU A 164 9.27 11.37 3.42
C LEU A 164 8.73 12.64 4.08
N VAL A 165 8.53 12.64 5.40
CA VAL A 165 8.07 13.82 6.15
C VAL A 165 9.07 14.96 6.04
N ARG A 166 10.37 14.70 6.16
CA ARG A 166 11.41 15.73 5.98
C ARG A 166 11.39 16.32 4.57
N LEU A 167 11.23 15.48 3.55
CA LEU A 167 11.20 15.93 2.16
C LEU A 167 9.95 16.77 1.88
N HIS A 168 8.77 16.32 2.31
CA HIS A 168 7.50 16.81 1.80
C HIS A 168 6.66 17.63 2.80
N CYS A 169 6.85 17.53 4.11
CA CYS A 169 6.02 18.25 5.07
C CYS A 169 6.68 19.56 5.52
N ARG A 170 5.90 20.64 5.57
CA ARG A 170 6.30 21.99 6.01
C ARG A 170 5.24 22.50 6.98
N ASP A 171 5.47 22.24 8.26
CA ASP A 171 4.49 22.52 9.32
C ASP A 171 3.13 21.84 9.00
N ASP A 172 2.09 22.61 8.73
CA ASP A 172 0.74 22.18 8.35
C ASP A 172 0.54 22.00 6.84
N LYS A 173 1.55 22.30 6.01
CA LYS A 173 1.50 22.24 4.54
C LYS A 173 2.38 21.15 3.94
N TYR A 174 2.19 20.89 2.64
CA TYR A 174 2.91 19.87 1.89
C TYR A 174 3.58 20.45 0.64
N LYS A 175 4.81 20.01 0.37
CA LYS A 175 5.61 20.42 -0.78
C LYS A 175 5.77 19.23 -1.74
N LEU A 176 5.20 19.34 -2.94
CA LEU A 176 5.13 18.27 -3.93
C LEU A 176 5.86 18.61 -5.25
N ASP A 177 6.32 19.86 -5.42
CA ASP A 177 7.01 20.41 -6.59
C ASP A 177 8.55 20.22 -6.56
N GLN A 178 9.04 19.17 -5.90
CA GLN A 178 10.49 18.95 -5.68
C GLN A 178 11.11 17.97 -6.68
N GLY A 179 10.50 17.80 -7.86
CA GLY A 179 10.99 16.89 -8.89
C GLY A 179 10.78 15.41 -8.55
N VAL A 180 9.68 15.08 -7.87
CA VAL A 180 9.26 13.68 -7.67
C VAL A 180 9.04 13.03 -9.04
N ARG A 181 9.52 11.80 -9.22
CA ARG A 181 9.43 11.07 -10.48
C ARG A 181 8.78 9.69 -10.29
N PRO A 182 8.01 9.22 -11.29
CA PRO A 182 7.61 9.93 -12.50
C PRO A 182 6.58 11.05 -12.23
N ARG A 183 5.73 10.91 -11.20
CA ARG A 183 4.79 11.93 -10.73
C ARG A 183 4.78 11.98 -9.20
N ALA A 184 4.21 13.04 -8.61
CA ALA A 184 4.09 13.19 -7.16
C ALA A 184 2.83 12.51 -6.58
N VAL A 185 2.28 11.50 -7.26
CA VAL A 185 1.18 10.67 -6.76
C VAL A 185 1.66 9.75 -5.64
N ALA A 186 0.75 9.23 -4.82
CA ALA A 186 1.09 8.58 -3.55
C ALA A 186 2.01 7.38 -3.69
N ASP A 187 1.72 6.44 -4.60
CA ASP A 187 2.55 5.25 -4.84
C ASP A 187 3.94 5.64 -5.37
N ASP A 188 4.03 6.49 -6.39
CA ASP A 188 5.32 6.94 -6.91
C ASP A 188 6.15 7.69 -5.86
N LEU A 189 5.54 8.62 -5.13
CA LEU A 189 6.22 9.43 -4.12
C LEU A 189 6.75 8.56 -2.97
N ILE A 190 5.93 7.66 -2.46
CA ILE A 190 6.26 6.82 -1.30
C ILE A 190 7.20 5.70 -1.71
N TYR A 191 6.93 5.01 -2.82
CA TYR A 191 7.63 3.79 -3.19
C TYR A 191 8.92 4.01 -3.96
N ASN A 192 9.01 5.03 -4.83
CA ASN A 192 10.22 5.25 -5.64
C ASN A 192 11.32 5.96 -4.84
N SER A 193 10.97 6.59 -3.72
CA SER A 193 11.94 7.27 -2.87
C SER A 193 12.60 6.35 -1.85
N GLY A 194 12.22 5.07 -1.76
CA GLY A 194 12.78 4.09 -0.82
C GLY A 194 13.12 2.77 -1.49
N ASN A 195 13.74 1.87 -0.72
CA ASN A 195 13.93 0.50 -1.14
C ASN A 195 12.64 -0.31 -0.96
N THR A 196 11.84 -0.38 -2.03
CA THR A 196 10.49 -0.95 -1.99
C THR A 196 10.43 -2.36 -2.57
N PHE A 197 9.74 -3.24 -1.84
CA PHE A 197 9.39 -4.59 -2.26
C PHE A 197 7.88 -4.77 -2.27
N THR A 198 7.42 -5.79 -2.99
CA THR A 198 5.99 -6.03 -3.19
C THR A 198 5.68 -7.50 -2.95
N ILE A 199 4.60 -7.74 -2.19
CA ILE A 199 3.98 -9.06 -2.03
C ILE A 199 2.48 -8.86 -1.73
N PRO A 200 1.57 -9.28 -2.61
CA PRO A 200 0.13 -9.01 -2.49
C PRO A 200 -0.52 -9.91 -1.43
N LEU A 201 -0.37 -9.52 -0.16
CA LEU A 201 -0.99 -10.20 0.98
C LEU A 201 -2.43 -9.76 1.21
N PHE A 202 -2.81 -8.54 0.83
CA PHE A 202 -4.15 -7.98 0.99
C PHE A 202 -4.77 -7.65 -0.37
N LEU A 203 -6.08 -7.49 -0.35
CA LEU A 203 -6.90 -7.08 -1.49
C LEU A 203 -7.45 -5.66 -1.26
N TYR A 204 -8.25 -5.19 -2.20
CA TYR A 204 -9.13 -4.04 -2.02
C TYR A 204 -10.56 -4.43 -2.38
N ARG A 205 -11.53 -3.77 -1.76
CA ARG A 205 -12.96 -4.03 -1.96
C ARG A 205 -13.43 -3.40 -3.26
N ILE A 206 -13.62 -4.21 -4.30
CA ILE A 206 -14.11 -3.74 -5.60
C ILE A 206 -15.47 -3.03 -5.46
N GLU A 207 -16.34 -3.48 -4.55
CA GLU A 207 -17.68 -2.94 -4.37
C GLU A 207 -17.69 -1.47 -3.90
N LEU A 208 -16.62 -1.04 -3.23
CA LEU A 208 -16.48 0.35 -2.78
C LEU A 208 -16.03 1.28 -3.92
N GLY A 209 -15.56 0.73 -5.04
CA GLY A 209 -15.02 1.48 -6.18
C GLY A 209 -13.83 2.37 -5.82
N SER A 210 -13.32 3.11 -6.80
CA SER A 210 -12.30 4.13 -6.56
C SER A 210 -12.93 5.52 -6.49
N SER A 211 -12.67 6.25 -5.40
CA SER A 211 -13.09 7.65 -5.24
C SER A 211 -12.37 8.61 -6.18
N ILE A 212 -11.21 8.21 -6.73
CA ILE A 212 -10.35 9.07 -7.59
C ILE A 212 -10.11 8.52 -9.01
N HIS A 213 -10.29 7.22 -9.24
CA HIS A 213 -10.06 6.57 -10.55
C HIS A 213 -11.21 5.64 -10.95
N LYS A 214 -12.42 6.19 -11.14
CA LYS A 214 -13.63 5.41 -11.48
C LYS A 214 -13.49 4.59 -12.77
N GLU A 215 -12.75 5.09 -13.77
CA GLU A 215 -12.60 4.47 -15.09
C GLU A 215 -11.64 3.26 -15.11
N HIS A 216 -10.79 3.08 -14.08
CA HIS A 216 -9.78 2.00 -14.04
C HIS A 216 -10.27 0.74 -13.29
N VAL A 217 -11.40 0.83 -12.60
CA VAL A 217 -11.93 -0.24 -11.73
C VAL A 217 -12.24 -1.52 -12.53
N ASP A 218 -12.95 -1.39 -13.65
CA ASP A 218 -13.42 -2.55 -14.40
C ASP A 218 -12.32 -3.27 -15.20
N ALA A 219 -11.27 -2.55 -15.62
CA ALA A 219 -10.23 -3.11 -16.50
C ALA A 219 -9.04 -3.70 -15.73
N PHE A 220 -8.46 -2.93 -14.81
CA PHE A 220 -7.18 -3.29 -14.18
C PHE A 220 -7.34 -3.75 -12.73
N HIS A 221 -8.24 -3.10 -11.99
CA HIS A 221 -8.46 -3.44 -10.59
C HIS A 221 -9.07 -4.84 -10.53
N LYS A 222 -10.19 -5.05 -11.21
CA LYS A 222 -10.85 -6.38 -11.21
C LYS A 222 -9.94 -7.53 -11.62
N THR A 223 -9.16 -7.37 -12.69
CA THR A 223 -8.22 -8.43 -13.15
C THR A 223 -7.15 -8.76 -12.11
N SER A 224 -6.52 -7.74 -11.52
CA SER A 224 -5.49 -7.94 -10.48
C SER A 224 -6.10 -8.59 -9.23
N HIS A 225 -7.23 -8.06 -8.77
CA HIS A 225 -7.97 -8.57 -7.63
C HIS A 225 -8.35 -10.04 -7.81
N ASP A 226 -9.00 -10.39 -8.93
CA ASP A 226 -9.49 -11.74 -9.18
C ASP A 226 -8.33 -12.74 -9.28
N ALA A 227 -7.19 -12.34 -9.85
CA ALA A 227 -6.00 -13.18 -9.90
C ALA A 227 -5.42 -13.44 -8.50
N ILE A 228 -5.25 -12.39 -7.68
CA ILE A 228 -4.74 -12.51 -6.30
C ILE A 228 -5.73 -13.33 -5.45
N TRP A 229 -7.03 -13.08 -5.59
CA TRP A 229 -8.05 -13.81 -4.85
C TRP A 229 -8.17 -15.27 -5.26
N ASN A 230 -8.07 -15.57 -6.56
CA ASN A 230 -8.01 -16.94 -7.06
C ASN A 230 -6.80 -17.69 -6.47
N PHE A 231 -5.64 -17.04 -6.38
CA PHE A 231 -4.49 -17.62 -5.71
C PHE A 231 -4.77 -17.95 -4.25
N TRP A 232 -5.26 -17.00 -3.46
CA TRP A 232 -5.54 -17.23 -2.04
C TRP A 232 -6.57 -18.34 -1.82
N ARG A 233 -7.66 -18.36 -2.60
CA ARG A 233 -8.71 -19.38 -2.45
C ARG A 233 -8.30 -20.77 -2.90
N ASN A 234 -7.59 -20.88 -4.03
CA ASN A 234 -7.46 -22.15 -4.74
C ASN A 234 -6.03 -22.70 -4.77
N HIS A 235 -5.02 -21.86 -4.62
CA HIS A 235 -3.62 -22.24 -4.81
C HIS A 235 -2.78 -22.14 -3.53
N ALA A 236 -3.07 -21.19 -2.63
CA ALA A 236 -2.31 -20.97 -1.40
C ALA A 236 -2.26 -22.21 -0.48
N VAL A 237 -3.32 -23.03 -0.48
CA VAL A 237 -3.38 -24.30 0.28
C VAL A 237 -2.33 -25.32 -0.17
N ASN A 238 -1.87 -25.24 -1.42
CA ASN A 238 -0.88 -26.15 -1.98
C ASN A 238 0.56 -25.68 -1.76
N ILE A 239 0.77 -24.47 -1.21
CA ILE A 239 2.09 -23.95 -0.88
C ILE A 239 2.57 -24.62 0.41
N THR A 240 3.55 -25.50 0.27
CA THR A 240 4.17 -26.25 1.38
C THR A 240 5.30 -25.49 2.05
N ASP A 241 5.94 -24.57 1.32
CA ASP A 241 7.04 -23.74 1.80
C ASP A 241 6.75 -22.25 1.55
N TRP A 242 6.28 -21.56 2.58
CA TRP A 242 6.07 -20.12 2.54
C TRP A 242 7.36 -19.32 2.64
N ASP A 243 8.45 -19.90 3.15
CA ASP A 243 9.73 -19.20 3.20
C ASP A 243 10.24 -18.91 1.79
N ALA A 244 10.03 -19.84 0.84
CA ALA A 244 10.31 -19.62 -0.58
C ALA A 244 9.46 -18.49 -1.20
N MET A 245 8.22 -18.31 -0.74
CA MET A 245 7.35 -17.19 -1.19
C MET A 245 7.82 -15.84 -0.64
N PHE A 246 8.48 -15.84 0.53
CA PHE A 246 9.03 -14.64 1.17
C PHE A 246 10.47 -14.35 0.78
N ASP A 247 11.15 -15.28 0.13
CA ASP A 247 12.46 -15.05 -0.45
C ASP A 247 12.33 -14.36 -1.81
N TYR A 248 13.23 -13.41 -2.10
CA TYR A 248 13.20 -12.65 -3.35
C TYR A 248 14.45 -12.90 -4.17
N ASP A 249 14.29 -13.06 -5.48
CA ASP A 249 15.43 -13.08 -6.41
C ASP A 249 15.87 -11.63 -6.72
N PRO A 250 17.11 -11.22 -6.34
CA PRO A 250 17.60 -9.86 -6.58
C PRO A 250 17.77 -9.52 -8.08
N TYR A 251 17.83 -10.52 -8.96
CA TYR A 251 18.00 -10.36 -10.41
C TYR A 251 16.68 -10.39 -11.19
N PHE A 252 15.59 -10.82 -10.56
CA PHE A 252 14.30 -11.03 -11.21
C PHE A 252 13.81 -9.77 -11.93
N ASN A 253 13.74 -9.83 -13.27
CA ASN A 253 13.36 -8.72 -14.15
C ASN A 253 14.19 -7.42 -13.95
N ARG A 254 15.45 -7.54 -13.52
CA ARG A 254 16.36 -6.39 -13.28
C ARG A 254 17.68 -6.47 -14.04
N ILE A 255 17.85 -7.49 -14.88
CA ILE A 255 19.04 -7.62 -15.72
C ILE A 255 18.99 -6.54 -16.81
N PRO A 256 20.09 -5.80 -17.06
CA PRO A 256 20.16 -4.86 -18.17
C PRO A 256 19.82 -5.54 -19.51
N PRO A 257 19.31 -4.80 -20.51
CA PRO A 257 19.17 -5.33 -21.85
C PRO A 257 20.49 -5.94 -22.33
N ILE A 258 20.46 -7.18 -22.80
CA ILE A 258 21.62 -7.81 -23.41
C ILE A 258 21.76 -7.21 -24.81
N GLU A 259 22.92 -6.67 -25.16
CA GLU A 259 23.19 -6.22 -26.54
C GLU A 259 22.98 -7.40 -27.50
N GLU A 260 21.96 -7.32 -28.35
CA GLU A 260 21.87 -8.17 -29.51
C GLU A 260 23.05 -7.82 -30.41
N LYS A 261 24.07 -8.70 -30.46
CA LYS A 261 25.10 -8.61 -31.49
C LYS A 261 24.38 -8.70 -32.84
N LYS A 262 24.26 -7.58 -33.52
CA LYS A 262 23.89 -7.56 -34.93
C LYS A 262 24.94 -8.39 -35.67
N GLU A 263 24.54 -9.55 -36.18
CA GLU A 263 25.35 -10.25 -37.17
C GLU A 263 25.54 -9.28 -38.35
N VAL A 264 26.80 -9.00 -38.66
CA VAL A 264 27.24 -8.13 -39.76
C VAL A 264 27.13 -8.89 -41.08
#